data_AF-A0A957Y8P2-F1
#
_entry.id   AF-A0A957Y8P2-F1
#
_cell.length_a   1.000
_cell.length_b   1.000
_cell.length_c   1.000
_cell.angle_alpha   90.00
_cell.angle_beta   90.00
_cell.angle_gamma   90.00
#
_symmetry.space_group_name_H-M   'P 1'
#
loop_
_entity.id
_entity.type
_entity.pdbx_description
1 polymer ?
#
loop_
_entity_poly.entity_id
_entity_poly.type
_entity_poly.pdbx_seq_one_letter_code
_entity_poly.pdbx_strand_id
1 'polypeptide(L)'
;ELTDTHADEFSHAVQIGNAIEEKRVLDAILRARDAGDAPLFRAITDCGAGGFSSAVGEMGEKVGATVHLENAPLKYDGLSYTEIWISEAQERMVLAVPPENLDALQRICDDEHVELAVLGTFGTPGAELVLEYKGTEVGRLPMHFLHEGLPQPVREAVWKGRDGETERRRDGVRADAGT
;
A
#
# COMPACT_ATOMS: atom_id res chain seq x y z
N GLU A 1 25.18 -19.08 -23.86
CA GLU A 1 25.62 -19.26 -22.47
C GLU A 1 24.87 -18.27 -21.60
N LEU A 2 24.22 -18.74 -20.53
CA LEU A 2 23.75 -17.86 -19.47
C LEU A 2 24.99 -17.44 -18.68
N THR A 3 25.36 -16.16 -18.72
CA THR A 3 26.40 -15.61 -17.86
C THR A 3 25.82 -15.42 -16.44
N ASP A 4 26.59 -15.83 -15.42
CA ASP A 4 26.26 -15.77 -13.98
C ASP A 4 25.82 -14.39 -13.43
N THR A 5 25.88 -13.32 -14.22
CA THR A 5 25.44 -11.97 -13.84
C THR A 5 23.92 -11.78 -13.75
N HIS A 6 23.12 -12.71 -14.27
CA HIS A 6 21.65 -12.60 -14.21
C HIS A 6 21.05 -12.92 -12.83
N ALA A 7 21.75 -13.65 -11.96
CA ALA A 7 21.21 -14.02 -10.65
C ALA A 7 21.13 -12.81 -9.70
N ASP A 8 22.13 -11.92 -9.71
CA ASP A 8 22.17 -10.75 -8.85
C ASP A 8 21.21 -9.64 -9.34
N GLU A 9 21.14 -9.39 -10.66
CA GLU A 9 20.28 -8.35 -11.24
C GLU A 9 18.77 -8.63 -11.11
N PHE A 10 18.36 -9.90 -11.01
CA PHE A 10 16.95 -10.29 -10.98
C PHE A 10 16.50 -10.89 -9.64
N SER A 11 17.40 -11.00 -8.65
CA SER A 11 17.06 -11.56 -7.33
C SER A 11 15.92 -10.80 -6.64
N HIS A 12 15.84 -9.48 -6.82
CA HIS A 12 14.78 -8.62 -6.27
C HIS A 12 13.40 -8.83 -6.92
N ALA A 13 13.34 -9.41 -8.12
CA ALA A 13 12.09 -9.67 -8.84
C ALA A 13 11.46 -11.03 -8.48
N VAL A 14 12.17 -11.87 -7.71
CA VAL A 14 11.67 -13.19 -7.29
C VAL A 14 10.78 -13.01 -6.06
N GLN A 15 9.47 -13.01 -6.29
CA GLN A 15 8.46 -13.01 -5.24
C GLN A 15 8.14 -14.45 -4.83
N ILE A 16 8.51 -14.83 -3.60
CA ILE A 16 8.17 -16.14 -3.02
C ILE A 16 7.00 -15.92 -2.05
N GLY A 17 5.79 -16.20 -2.50
CA GLY A 17 4.60 -16.17 -1.66
C GLY A 17 4.47 -17.42 -0.78
N ASN A 18 3.84 -17.26 0.38
CA ASN A 18 3.49 -18.31 1.32
C ASN A 18 1.97 -18.35 1.52
N ALA A 19 1.30 -19.21 0.74
CA ALA A 19 -0.15 -19.35 0.76
C ALA A 19 -0.73 -19.76 2.13
N ILE A 20 0.07 -20.39 3.00
CA ILE A 20 -0.38 -20.76 4.36
C ILE A 20 -0.49 -19.51 5.24
N GLU A 21 0.50 -18.61 5.16
CA GLU A 21 0.45 -17.33 5.89
C GLU A 21 -0.65 -16.44 5.34
N GLU A 22 -0.80 -16.35 4.02
CA GLU A 22 -1.87 -15.58 3.38
C GLU A 22 -3.26 -16.05 3.87
N LYS A 23 -3.48 -17.37 3.96
CA LYS A 23 -4.73 -17.93 4.51
C LYS A 23 -4.92 -17.56 5.98
N ARG A 24 -3.87 -17.65 6.82
CA ARG A 24 -3.96 -17.28 8.24
C ARG A 24 -4.30 -15.80 8.42
N VAL A 25 -3.67 -14.93 7.64
CA VAL A 25 -3.96 -13.49 7.59
C VAL A 25 -5.41 -13.25 7.17
N LEU A 26 -5.89 -13.93 6.12
CA LEU A 26 -7.27 -13.84 5.68
C LEU A 26 -8.26 -14.23 6.80
N ASP A 27 -8.04 -15.36 7.47
CA ASP A 27 -8.92 -15.82 8.54
C ASP A 27 -8.93 -14.85 9.73
N ALA A 28 -7.76 -14.32 10.11
CA ALA A 28 -7.67 -13.30 11.15
C ALA A 28 -8.45 -12.03 10.79
N ILE A 29 -8.36 -11.57 9.54
CA ILE A 29 -9.10 -10.39 9.06
C ILE A 29 -10.61 -10.65 9.06
N LEU A 30 -11.05 -11.82 8.61
CA LEU A 30 -12.48 -12.18 8.61
C LEU A 30 -13.03 -12.25 10.04
N ARG A 31 -12.28 -12.85 10.98
CA ARG A 31 -12.63 -12.85 12.39
C ARG A 31 -12.67 -11.45 12.99
N ALA A 32 -11.70 -10.59 12.66
CA ALA A 32 -11.65 -9.21 13.14
C ALA A 32 -12.79 -8.35 12.58
N ARG A 33 -13.25 -8.63 11.35
CA ARG A 33 -14.44 -8.00 10.75
C ARG A 33 -15.71 -8.40 11.50
N ASP A 34 -15.81 -9.65 11.92
CA ASP A 34 -17.03 -10.25 12.47
C ASP A 34 -17.05 -10.32 14.02
N ALA A 35 -16.05 -9.75 14.70
CA ALA A 35 -15.85 -9.89 16.15
C ALA A 35 -16.91 -9.22 17.05
N GLY A 36 -17.80 -8.39 16.48
CA GLY A 36 -18.83 -7.67 17.21
C GLY A 36 -19.84 -6.98 16.29
N ASP A 37 -20.47 -5.91 16.77
CA ASP A 37 -21.46 -5.14 15.99
C ASP A 37 -20.83 -4.34 14.83
N ALA A 38 -19.51 -4.14 14.88
CA ALA A 38 -18.72 -3.49 13.84
C ALA A 38 -17.31 -4.11 13.75
N PRO A 39 -16.63 -3.99 12.59
CA PRO A 39 -15.25 -4.44 12.44
C PRO A 39 -14.30 -3.80 13.45
N LEU A 40 -13.28 -4.55 13.87
CA LEU A 40 -12.25 -4.03 14.77
C LEU A 40 -11.34 -2.97 14.13
N PHE A 41 -11.36 -2.81 12.81
CA PHE A 41 -10.56 -1.84 12.05
C PHE A 41 -11.45 -0.93 11.19
N ARG A 42 -10.96 0.26 10.86
CA ARG A 42 -11.66 1.27 10.02
C ARG A 42 -11.30 1.18 8.55
N ALA A 43 -10.09 0.74 8.24
CA ALA A 43 -9.59 0.58 6.88
C ALA A 43 -8.50 -0.50 6.85
N ILE A 44 -8.31 -1.09 5.68
CA ILE A 44 -7.30 -2.13 5.43
C ILE A 44 -6.82 -2.01 3.98
N THR A 45 -5.54 -2.28 3.74
CA THR A 45 -4.97 -2.44 2.39
C THR A 45 -3.84 -3.47 2.41
N ASP A 46 -3.56 -4.07 1.26
CA ASP A 46 -2.44 -4.99 1.07
C ASP A 46 -1.10 -4.27 0.84
N CYS A 47 0.00 -4.96 1.14
CA CYS A 47 1.35 -4.53 0.79
C CYS A 47 1.80 -5.21 -0.51
N GLY A 48 1.52 -4.57 -1.64
CA GLY A 48 2.02 -4.96 -2.95
C GLY A 48 3.28 -4.19 -3.36
N ALA A 49 3.25 -3.63 -4.56
CA ALA A 49 4.32 -2.79 -5.08
C ALA A 49 4.59 -1.59 -4.17
N GLY A 50 5.87 -1.29 -3.91
CA GLY A 50 6.29 -0.22 -2.99
C GLY A 50 6.08 -0.53 -1.49
N GLY A 51 5.49 -1.66 -1.11
CA GLY A 51 5.42 -2.11 0.28
C GLY A 51 4.65 -1.17 1.21
N PHE A 52 5.23 -0.90 2.40
CA PHE A 52 4.62 0.02 3.36
C PHE A 52 4.53 1.44 2.80
N SER A 53 5.44 1.83 1.89
CA SER A 53 5.41 3.15 1.28
C SER A 53 4.14 3.43 0.49
N SER A 54 3.65 2.46 -0.30
CA SER A 54 2.37 2.59 -1.00
C SER A 54 1.22 2.43 -0.02
N ALA A 55 1.21 1.36 0.78
CA ALA A 55 0.08 1.03 1.65
C ALA A 55 -0.24 2.15 2.65
N VAL A 56 0.75 2.63 3.41
CA VAL A 56 0.56 3.73 4.36
C VAL A 56 0.38 5.06 3.63
N GLY A 57 1.08 5.26 2.52
CA GLY A 57 0.98 6.45 1.66
C GLY A 57 -0.44 6.68 1.15
N GLU A 58 -1.10 5.63 0.68
CA GLU A 58 -2.48 5.65 0.20
C GLU A 58 -3.48 5.79 1.34
N MET A 59 -3.36 4.97 2.40
CA MET A 59 -4.28 5.05 3.54
C MET A 59 -4.22 6.40 4.26
N GLY A 60 -3.04 7.03 4.30
CA GLY A 60 -2.81 8.30 4.94
C GLY A 60 -3.07 9.52 4.06
N GLU A 61 -3.46 9.39 2.78
CA GLU A 61 -3.50 10.48 1.79
C GLU A 61 -4.06 11.81 2.33
N LYS A 62 -5.18 11.74 3.06
CA LYS A 62 -5.91 12.92 3.54
C LYS A 62 -5.55 13.35 4.97
N VAL A 63 -4.89 12.48 5.73
CA VAL A 63 -4.72 12.64 7.17
C VAL A 63 -3.25 12.63 7.61
N GLY A 64 -2.33 12.16 6.76
CA GLY A 64 -0.95 11.88 7.11
C GLY A 64 -0.77 10.64 7.99
N ALA A 65 0.48 10.30 8.28
CA ALA A 65 0.84 9.20 9.15
C ALA A 65 2.22 9.42 9.78
N THR A 66 2.40 8.97 11.02
CA THR A 66 3.71 8.79 11.65
C THR A 66 4.00 7.30 11.72
N VAL A 67 5.15 6.87 11.18
CA VAL A 67 5.58 5.48 11.11
C VAL A 67 6.90 5.30 11.85
N HIS A 68 6.97 4.31 12.74
CA HIS A 68 8.18 3.88 13.43
C HIS A 68 8.72 2.62 12.76
N LEU A 69 9.71 2.78 11.88
CA LEU A 69 10.23 1.71 11.04
C LEU A 69 10.94 0.60 11.84
N GLU A 70 11.40 0.89 13.05
CA GLU A 70 11.96 -0.12 13.95
C GLU A 70 10.94 -1.15 14.46
N ASN A 71 9.64 -0.84 14.37
CA ASN A 71 8.57 -1.74 14.81
C ASN A 71 8.15 -2.73 13.72
N ALA A 72 8.60 -2.56 12.48
CA ALA A 72 8.26 -3.46 11.39
C ALA A 72 8.88 -4.85 11.63
N PRO A 73 8.10 -5.95 11.57
CA PRO A 73 8.67 -7.29 11.63
C PRO A 73 9.58 -7.56 10.45
N LEU A 74 10.81 -8.01 10.72
CA LEU A 74 11.84 -8.23 9.70
C LEU A 74 12.18 -9.72 9.61
N LYS A 75 12.20 -10.26 8.39
CA LYS A 75 12.72 -11.62 8.13
C LYS A 75 14.25 -11.67 8.12
N TYR A 76 14.92 -10.54 7.89
CA TYR A 76 16.37 -10.41 7.79
C TYR A 76 16.86 -9.27 8.68
N ASP A 77 17.85 -9.56 9.51
CA ASP A 77 18.54 -8.52 10.28
C ASP A 77 19.41 -7.65 9.35
N GLY A 78 19.61 -6.39 9.75
CA GLY A 78 20.56 -5.49 9.08
C GLY A 78 20.01 -4.68 7.91
N LEU A 79 18.71 -4.77 7.61
CA LEU A 79 18.06 -3.90 6.63
C LEU A 79 18.17 -2.42 7.03
N SER A 80 18.47 -1.57 6.06
CA SER A 80 18.37 -0.11 6.22
C SER A 80 16.90 0.33 6.34
N TYR A 81 16.66 1.52 6.92
CA TYR A 81 15.30 2.05 7.05
C TYR A 81 14.60 2.20 5.69
N THR A 82 15.34 2.52 4.63
CA THR A 82 14.79 2.61 3.27
C THR A 82 14.34 1.24 2.78
N GLU A 83 15.17 0.20 2.95
CA GLU A 83 14.82 -1.16 2.57
C GLU A 83 13.63 -1.69 3.34
N ILE A 84 13.52 -1.38 4.64
CA ILE A 84 12.32 -1.71 5.45
C ILE A 84 11.07 -1.04 4.85
N TRP A 85 11.18 0.23 4.50
CA TRP A 85 10.05 1.04 4.04
C TRP A 85 9.51 0.62 2.67
N ILE A 86 10.41 0.36 1.71
CA ILE A 86 10.04 0.00 0.33
C ILE A 86 9.99 -1.51 0.09
N SER A 87 10.28 -2.33 1.11
CA SER A 87 10.27 -3.79 0.99
C SER A 87 8.94 -4.27 0.42
N GLU A 88 8.97 -5.14 -0.60
CA GLU A 88 7.80 -5.81 -1.18
C GLU A 88 7.63 -7.24 -0.65
N ALA A 89 8.13 -7.50 0.56
CA ALA A 89 7.93 -8.79 1.22
C ALA A 89 6.44 -9.12 1.31
N GLN A 90 6.09 -10.33 0.87
CA GLN A 90 4.78 -10.94 1.10
C GLN A 90 4.78 -11.60 2.49
N GLU A 91 3.66 -11.83 3.18
CA GLU A 91 2.23 -11.63 2.88
C GLU A 91 1.67 -10.62 3.89
N ARG A 92 1.76 -9.31 3.61
CA ARG A 92 1.52 -8.25 4.60
C ARG A 92 0.28 -7.42 4.28
N MET A 93 -0.41 -7.00 5.34
CA MET A 93 -1.57 -6.11 5.30
C MET A 93 -1.34 -4.95 6.27
N VAL A 94 -1.84 -3.75 5.95
CA VAL A 94 -1.86 -2.60 6.86
C VAL A 94 -3.30 -2.31 7.25
N LEU A 95 -3.56 -2.18 8.55
CA LEU A 95 -4.87 -1.89 9.10
C LEU A 95 -4.86 -0.56 9.88
N ALA A 96 -5.91 0.23 9.74
CA ALA A 96 -6.18 1.38 10.59
C ALA A 96 -7.10 0.95 11.75
N VAL A 97 -6.54 0.75 12.92
CA VAL A 97 -7.23 0.15 14.08
C VAL A 97 -7.45 1.21 15.17
N PRO A 98 -8.68 1.41 15.68
CA PRO A 98 -8.90 2.22 16.88
C PRO A 98 -8.11 1.64 18.08
N PRO A 99 -7.43 2.46 18.90
CA PRO A 99 -6.63 1.96 20.02
C PRO A 99 -7.40 1.04 20.97
N GLU A 100 -8.68 1.32 21.21
CA GLU A 100 -9.58 0.52 22.04
C GLU A 100 -9.83 -0.91 21.52
N ASN A 101 -9.59 -1.15 20.23
CA ASN A 101 -9.78 -2.45 19.58
C ASN A 101 -8.48 -3.27 19.47
N LEU A 102 -7.33 -2.67 19.79
CA LEU A 102 -6.03 -3.29 19.55
C LEU A 102 -5.86 -4.61 20.32
N ASP A 103 -6.26 -4.66 21.59
CA ASP A 103 -6.18 -5.88 22.41
C ASP A 103 -7.07 -7.01 21.87
N ALA A 104 -8.24 -6.66 21.30
CA ALA A 104 -9.13 -7.65 20.70
C ALA A 104 -8.56 -8.19 19.39
N LEU A 105 -7.98 -7.32 18.56
CA LEU A 105 -7.32 -7.71 17.33
C LEU A 105 -6.10 -8.59 17.62
N GLN A 106 -5.27 -8.22 18.60
CA GLN A 106 -4.09 -9.01 19.00
C GLN A 106 -4.49 -10.43 19.38
N ARG A 107 -5.55 -10.62 20.18
CA ARG A 107 -6.04 -11.96 20.54
C ARG A 107 -6.44 -12.80 19.32
N ILE A 108 -7.10 -12.18 18.33
CA ILE A 108 -7.47 -12.88 17.09
C ILE A 108 -6.24 -13.26 16.28
N CYS A 109 -5.28 -12.34 16.15
CA CYS A 109 -4.00 -12.59 15.50
C CYS A 109 -3.25 -13.73 16.19
N ASP A 110 -3.17 -13.75 17.53
CA ASP A 110 -2.52 -14.81 18.30
C ASP A 110 -3.18 -16.17 18.07
N ASP A 111 -4.53 -16.25 18.06
CA ASP A 111 -5.27 -17.49 17.80
C ASP A 111 -5.01 -18.04 16.39
N GLU A 112 -4.97 -17.16 15.38
CA GLU A 112 -4.63 -17.52 13.98
C GLU A 112 -3.11 -17.58 13.74
N HIS A 113 -2.34 -17.36 14.80
CA HIS A 113 -0.89 -17.32 14.83
C HIS A 113 -0.28 -16.25 13.88
N VAL A 114 -1.00 -15.20 13.53
CA VAL A 114 -0.54 -14.11 12.66
C VAL A 114 0.26 -13.09 13.48
N GLU A 115 1.42 -12.68 12.97
CA GLU A 115 2.21 -11.63 13.62
C GLU A 115 1.52 -10.26 13.45
N LEU A 116 1.36 -9.53 14.55
CA LEU A 116 0.81 -8.17 14.58
C LEU A 116 1.86 -7.22 15.17
N ALA A 117 2.07 -6.08 14.50
CA ALA A 117 2.96 -5.03 14.96
C ALA A 117 2.30 -3.65 14.78
N VAL A 118 2.43 -2.80 15.81
CA VAL A 118 1.97 -1.41 15.75
C VAL A 118 3.04 -0.58 15.06
N LEU A 119 2.83 -0.35 13.76
CA LEU A 119 3.77 0.39 12.90
C LEU A 119 3.78 1.90 13.20
N GLY A 120 2.69 2.46 13.73
CA GLY A 120 2.59 3.89 14.01
C GLY A 120 1.15 4.38 14.13
N THR A 121 0.92 5.65 13.77
CA THR A 121 -0.37 6.33 13.91
C THR A 121 -0.77 7.07 12.64
N PHE A 122 -2.04 6.95 12.25
CA PHE A 122 -2.63 7.80 11.20
C PHE A 122 -3.12 9.11 11.79
N GLY A 123 -2.94 10.20 11.05
CA GLY A 123 -3.27 11.55 11.49
C GLY A 123 -2.04 12.33 11.95
N THR A 124 -1.70 13.38 11.21
CA THR A 124 -0.71 14.39 11.59
C THR A 124 -1.30 15.79 11.40
N PRO A 125 -0.84 16.81 12.16
CA PRO A 125 -1.43 18.15 12.09
C PRO A 125 -1.45 18.78 10.68
N GLY A 126 -0.45 18.47 9.84
CA GLY A 126 -0.33 19.00 8.48
C GLY A 126 -0.63 18.00 7.37
N ALA A 127 -1.21 16.83 7.67
CA ALA A 127 -1.35 15.72 6.73
C ALA A 127 -0.01 15.37 6.04
N GLU A 128 1.02 15.18 6.85
CA GLU A 128 2.36 14.77 6.46
C GLU A 128 2.56 13.27 6.73
N LEU A 129 3.32 12.61 5.86
CA LEU A 129 3.98 11.34 6.15
C LEU A 129 5.29 11.62 6.90
N VAL A 130 5.43 11.07 8.10
CA VAL A 130 6.61 11.17 8.95
C VAL A 130 7.16 9.77 9.19
N LEU A 131 8.44 9.56 8.87
CA LEU A 131 9.15 8.31 9.08
C LEU A 131 10.18 8.50 10.18
N GLU A 132 10.07 7.69 11.23
CA GLU A 132 11.02 7.60 12.32
C GLU A 132 11.72 6.25 12.29
N TYR A 133 13.00 6.25 12.64
CA TYR A 133 13.78 5.04 12.82
C TYR A 133 14.75 5.21 13.99
N LYS A 134 14.60 4.37 15.02
CA LYS A 134 15.45 4.36 16.23
C LYS A 134 15.53 5.75 16.89
N GLY A 135 14.37 6.40 17.03
CA GLY A 135 14.25 7.73 17.63
C GLY A 135 14.78 8.89 16.77
N THR A 136 15.10 8.66 15.49
CA THR A 136 15.52 9.71 14.54
C THR A 136 14.48 9.85 13.44
N GLU A 137 14.05 11.08 13.14
CA GLU A 137 13.23 11.36 11.94
C GLU A 137 14.11 11.18 10.68
N VAL A 138 13.77 10.20 9.86
CA VAL A 138 14.50 9.84 8.63
C VAL A 138 13.79 10.32 7.36
N GLY A 139 12.53 10.76 7.47
CA GLY A 139 11.79 11.32 6.35
C GLY A 139 10.54 12.09 6.79
N ARG A 140 10.23 13.16 6.07
CA ARG A 140 9.00 13.94 6.21
C ARG A 140 8.56 14.46 4.87
N LEU A 141 7.32 14.19 4.48
CA LEU A 141 6.76 14.64 3.21
C LEU A 141 5.29 15.02 3.36
N PRO A 142 4.85 16.20 2.88
CA PRO A 142 3.43 16.52 2.79
C PRO A 142 2.70 15.54 1.86
N MET A 143 1.57 14.98 2.29
CA MET A 143 0.84 13.98 1.48
C MET A 143 0.34 14.57 0.16
N HIS A 144 -0.05 15.85 0.14
CA HIS A 144 -0.41 16.53 -1.10
C HIS A 144 0.73 16.50 -2.13
N PHE A 145 1.98 16.72 -1.71
CA PHE A 145 3.10 16.65 -2.64
C PHE A 145 3.37 15.22 -3.11
N LEU A 146 3.22 14.24 -2.22
CA LEU A 146 3.40 12.82 -2.58
C LEU A 146 2.42 12.38 -3.67
N HIS A 147 1.16 12.81 -3.58
CA HIS A 147 0.08 12.36 -4.48
C HIS A 147 -0.13 13.27 -5.70
N GLU A 148 0.03 14.59 -5.55
CA GLU A 148 -0.29 15.59 -6.59
C GLU A 148 0.95 16.39 -7.05
N GLY A 149 2.15 16.05 -6.57
CA GLY A 149 3.38 16.78 -6.89
C GLY A 149 3.94 16.52 -8.28
N LEU A 150 3.49 15.45 -8.96
CA LEU A 150 3.98 15.07 -10.28
C LEU A 150 3.04 15.57 -11.39
N PRO A 151 3.55 16.31 -12.39
CA PRO A 151 2.73 16.77 -13.52
C PRO A 151 2.29 15.58 -14.38
N GLN A 152 1.00 15.55 -14.75
CA GLN A 152 0.43 14.49 -15.57
C GLN A 152 0.92 14.59 -17.03
N PRO A 153 1.60 13.55 -17.55
CA PRO A 153 2.12 13.59 -18.91
C PRO A 153 0.98 13.49 -19.94
N VAL A 154 0.87 14.48 -20.83
CA VAL A 154 -0.03 14.40 -21.98
C VAL A 154 0.66 13.56 -23.06
N ARG A 155 0.00 12.48 -23.51
CA ARG A 155 0.50 11.62 -24.58
C ARG A 155 -0.48 11.63 -25.76
N GLU A 156 0.05 11.85 -26.96
CA GLU A 156 -0.70 11.67 -28.19
C GLU A 156 -0.73 10.18 -28.58
N ALA A 157 -1.92 9.63 -28.81
CA ALA A 157 -2.11 8.26 -29.27
C ALA A 157 -2.79 8.26 -30.64
N VAL A 158 -2.25 7.47 -31.57
CA VAL A 158 -2.86 7.25 -32.89
C VAL A 158 -3.52 5.89 -32.89
N TRP A 159 -4.85 5.86 -33.01
CA TRP A 159 -5.58 4.63 -33.28
C TRP A 159 -5.40 4.23 -34.75
N LYS A 160 -4.68 3.13 -34.99
CA LYS A 160 -4.70 2.44 -36.28
C LYS A 160 -5.78 1.37 -36.19
N GLY A 161 -6.99 1.70 -36.65
CA GLY A 161 -8.07 0.73 -36.76
C GLY A 161 -7.67 -0.48 -37.62
N ARG A 162 -8.39 -1.60 -37.50
CA ARG A 162 -8.22 -2.71 -38.46
C ARG A 162 -8.63 -2.20 -39.84
N ASP A 163 -7.78 -2.42 -40.84
CA ASP A 163 -8.07 -2.08 -42.23
C ASP A 163 -9.43 -2.70 -42.63
N GLY A 164 -10.47 -1.87 -42.80
CA GLY A 164 -11.77 -2.33 -43.31
C GLY A 164 -13.03 -1.56 -42.88
N GLU A 165 -13.04 -0.81 -41.78
CA GLU A 165 -14.22 -0.02 -41.39
C GLU A 165 -14.08 1.44 -41.84
N THR A 166 -14.45 1.69 -43.09
CA THR A 166 -14.58 3.04 -43.66
C THR A 166 -15.62 3.85 -42.86
N GLU A 167 -15.23 5.08 -42.52
CA GLU A 167 -16.04 6.13 -41.92
C GLU A 167 -17.51 6.15 -42.40
N ARG A 168 -18.46 6.13 -41.46
CA ARG A 168 -19.66 6.95 -41.60
C ARG A 168 -19.52 8.14 -40.69
N ARG A 169 -19.16 9.29 -41.27
CA ARG A 169 -19.34 10.60 -40.64
C ARG A 169 -20.81 10.72 -40.22
N ARG A 170 -21.08 10.93 -38.93
CA ARG A 170 -22.33 11.54 -38.49
C ARG A 170 -22.08 13.04 -38.42
N ASP A 171 -22.60 13.74 -39.42
CA ASP A 171 -22.68 15.20 -39.40
C ASP A 171 -23.47 15.67 -38.18
N GLY A 172 -23.01 16.78 -37.62
CA GLY A 172 -23.35 17.27 -36.29
C GLY A 172 -24.82 17.54 -36.02
N VAL A 173 -25.16 17.44 -34.75
CA VAL A 173 -26.32 18.13 -34.16
C VAL A 173 -25.78 18.95 -32.99
N ARG A 174 -25.87 20.27 -33.13
CA ARG A 174 -25.77 21.23 -32.03
C ARG A 174 -26.87 20.88 -31.02
N ALA A 175 -26.50 20.71 -29.75
CA ALA A 175 -27.45 20.83 -28.66
C ALA A 175 -27.18 22.16 -27.96
N ASP A 176 -28.24 22.97 -27.96
CA ASP A 176 -28.34 24.35 -27.53
C ASP A 176 -28.10 24.53 -26.03
N ALA A 177 -27.65 25.73 -25.67
CA ALA A 177 -27.53 26.18 -24.29
C ALA A 177 -28.83 26.86 -23.85
N GLY A 178 -29.38 26.44 -22.70
CA GLY A 178 -30.31 27.24 -21.90
C GLY A 178 -31.70 26.65 -21.67
N THR A 179 -31.99 26.24 -20.43
CA THR A 179 -32.64 27.07 -19.40
C THR A 179 -32.45 26.40 -18.05
#